data_AF-A0A7C0VXY7-F1
#
_entry.id   AF-A0A7C0VXY7-F1
#
_cell.length_a   1.000
_cell.length_b   1.000
_cell.length_c   1.000
_cell.angle_alpha   90.00
_cell.angle_beta   90.00
_cell.angle_gamma   90.00
#
_symmetry.space_group_name_H-M   'P 1'
#
loop_
_entity.id
_entity.type
_entity.pdbx_description
1 polymer ?
#
loop_
_entity_poly.entity_id
_entity_poly.type
_entity_poly.pdbx_seq_one_letter_code
_entity_poly.pdbx_strand_id
1 'polypeptide(L)'
;MENEIKLTEKLAPYHDTAENMLAQVSRAELTNMEDCSKLGDLAKLAKVQFKKLEDERKEWVTPLNEQVKKLNLLFKQQQAPFLEIEKTAKNIMGAFMAAEERRQAEIRRIEREKAEAEALIAAEKAAEEQRIADEKARKAREEAAKLEAAGRAEEAAKAAEEAAAAEKAAAEHAEQADAILEESIDAGEKTPDKQIARGDYGSTSSVRKTWQHKVVDPDLVPRKYMMVDESAVKAAVKNGVREIPGISIFEDSSVVIR
;
A
#
# COMPACT_ATOMS: atom_id res chain seq x y z
N MET A 1 29.12 30.85 -19.62
CA MET A 1 30.36 31.20 -20.33
C MET A 1 31.03 32.44 -19.78
N GLU A 2 30.51 33.67 -19.92
CA GLU A 2 31.25 34.88 -19.49
C GLU A 2 31.52 34.95 -17.97
N ASN A 3 30.56 34.51 -17.14
CA ASN A 3 30.74 34.42 -15.67
C ASN A 3 31.62 33.24 -15.25
N GLU A 4 31.64 32.16 -16.03
CA GLU A 4 32.51 31.00 -15.76
C GLU A 4 33.96 31.34 -16.06
N ILE A 5 34.21 32.05 -17.17
CA ILE A 5 35.54 32.52 -17.57
C ILE A 5 36.11 33.49 -16.53
N LYS A 6 35.29 34.45 -16.04
CA LYS A 6 35.70 35.38 -14.97
C LYS A 6 35.97 34.67 -13.64
N LEU A 7 35.25 33.60 -13.33
CA LEU A 7 35.47 32.83 -12.11
C LEU A 7 36.76 32.00 -12.21
N THR A 8 37.02 31.37 -13.35
CA THR A 8 38.25 30.61 -13.58
C THR A 8 39.50 31.49 -13.49
N GLU A 9 39.46 32.71 -14.04
CA GLU A 9 40.56 33.68 -13.93
C GLU A 9 40.81 34.12 -12.49
N LYS A 10 39.75 34.34 -11.71
CA LYS A 10 39.86 34.73 -10.30
C LYS A 10 40.39 33.58 -9.41
N LEU A 11 40.12 32.33 -9.76
CA LEU A 11 40.53 31.15 -8.99
C LEU A 11 41.94 30.64 -9.33
N ALA A 12 42.48 30.98 -10.50
CA ALA A 12 43.82 30.55 -10.94
C ALA A 12 44.94 30.83 -9.91
N PRO A 13 45.02 32.01 -9.25
CA PRO A 13 46.06 32.27 -8.25
C PRO A 13 46.03 31.33 -7.04
N TYR A 14 44.83 30.88 -6.64
CA TYR A 14 44.70 29.92 -5.54
C TYR A 14 45.21 28.54 -5.93
N HIS A 15 44.95 28.13 -7.17
CA HIS A 15 45.44 26.87 -7.73
C HIS A 15 46.97 26.87 -7.82
N ASP A 16 47.56 27.91 -8.41
CA ASP A 16 49.01 28.05 -8.54
C ASP A 16 49.70 28.08 -7.17
N THR A 17 49.10 28.78 -6.19
CA THR A 17 49.62 28.82 -4.82
C THR A 17 49.56 27.44 -4.17
N ALA A 18 48.47 26.69 -4.36
CA ALA A 18 48.31 25.35 -3.81
C ALA A 18 49.31 24.36 -4.42
N GLU A 19 49.54 24.40 -5.73
CA GLU A 19 50.55 23.55 -6.39
C GLU A 19 51.96 23.84 -5.88
N ASN A 20 52.31 25.11 -5.71
CA ASN A 20 53.61 25.51 -5.17
C ASN A 20 53.79 25.07 -3.71
N MET A 21 52.75 25.19 -2.87
CA MET A 21 52.80 24.70 -1.49
C MET A 21 52.88 23.16 -1.45
N LEU A 22 52.14 22.47 -2.31
CA LEU A 22 52.15 21.01 -2.41
C LEU A 22 53.53 20.49 -2.85
N ALA A 23 54.18 21.16 -3.80
CA ALA A 23 55.53 20.82 -4.23
C ALA A 23 56.55 20.99 -3.09
N GLN A 24 56.40 22.03 -2.25
CA GLN A 24 57.25 22.24 -1.07
C GLN A 24 57.05 21.17 -0.01
N VAL A 25 55.80 20.80 0.30
CA VAL A 25 55.49 19.70 1.22
C VAL A 25 56.03 18.36 0.69
N SER A 26 55.87 18.09 -0.60
CA SER A 26 56.28 16.83 -1.22
C SER A 26 57.80 16.63 -1.25
N ARG A 27 58.57 17.71 -1.16
CA ARG A 27 60.04 17.69 -1.12
C ARG A 27 60.59 17.85 0.31
N ALA A 28 59.74 18.04 1.31
CA ALA A 28 60.16 18.28 2.67
C ALA A 28 60.65 16.98 3.33
N GLU A 29 61.90 16.99 3.78
CA GLU A 29 62.46 15.93 4.62
C GLU A 29 62.54 16.44 6.07
N LEU A 30 61.98 15.67 7.00
CA LEU A 30 61.91 16.05 8.42
C LEU A 30 63.11 15.42 9.15
N THR A 31 64.18 16.20 9.33
CA THR A 31 65.39 15.72 10.00
C THR A 31 65.55 16.27 11.42
N ASN A 32 64.88 17.38 11.72
CA ASN A 32 64.92 18.04 13.03
C ASN A 32 63.58 18.71 13.39
N MET A 33 63.45 19.18 14.64
CA MET A 33 62.23 19.84 15.14
C MET A 33 61.95 21.20 14.46
N GLU A 34 62.97 21.84 13.90
CA GLU A 34 62.84 23.09 13.15
C GLU A 34 62.18 22.85 11.79
N ASP A 35 62.51 21.75 11.10
CA ASP A 35 61.86 21.30 9.86
C ASP A 35 60.38 21.01 10.11
N CYS A 36 60.07 20.39 11.25
CA CYS A 36 58.69 20.14 11.68
C CYS A 36 57.92 21.45 11.90
N SER A 37 58.56 22.46 12.50
CA SER A 37 57.95 23.78 12.70
C SER A 37 57.70 24.51 11.38
N LYS A 38 58.68 24.48 10.45
CA LYS A 38 58.56 25.08 9.11
C LYS A 38 57.44 24.43 8.28
N LEU A 39 57.31 23.11 8.36
CA LEU A 39 56.22 22.39 7.71
C LEU A 39 54.86 22.74 8.35
N GLY A 40 54.84 22.93 9.67
CA GLY A 40 53.67 23.44 10.40
C GLY A 40 53.24 24.85 9.95
N ASP A 41 54.19 25.75 9.73
CA ASP A 41 53.91 27.10 9.20
C ASP A 41 53.36 27.05 7.77
N LEU A 42 53.93 26.20 6.91
CA LEU A 42 53.44 25.99 5.55
C LEU A 42 52.00 25.44 5.55
N ALA A 43 51.71 24.49 6.44
CA ALA A 43 50.36 23.96 6.61
C ALA A 43 49.37 25.01 7.15
N LYS A 44 49.81 25.90 8.06
CA LYS A 44 49.01 27.02 8.53
C LYS A 44 48.72 28.03 7.41
N LEU A 45 49.72 28.34 6.57
CA LEU A 45 49.53 29.20 5.40
C LEU A 45 48.54 28.59 4.40
N ALA A 46 48.65 27.28 4.12
CA ALA A 46 47.69 26.57 3.28
C ALA A 46 46.27 26.66 3.84
N LYS A 47 46.09 26.51 5.16
CA LYS A 47 44.79 26.68 5.83
C LYS A 47 44.22 28.10 5.67
N VAL A 48 45.06 29.13 5.77
CA VAL A 48 44.64 30.52 5.56
C VAL A 48 44.20 30.75 4.12
N GLN A 49 44.93 30.23 3.12
CA GLN A 49 44.55 30.35 1.71
C GLN A 49 43.26 29.58 1.41
N PHE A 50 43.10 28.38 1.97
CA PHE A 50 41.87 27.61 1.88
C PHE A 50 40.68 28.39 2.45
N LYS A 51 40.85 29.04 3.61
CA LYS A 51 39.78 29.86 4.19
C LYS A 51 39.40 31.04 3.30
N LYS A 52 40.38 31.73 2.71
CA LYS A 52 40.12 32.83 1.76
C LYS A 52 39.34 32.35 0.54
N LEU A 53 39.73 31.21 -0.04
CA LEU A 53 39.02 30.59 -1.16
C LEU A 53 37.57 30.24 -0.78
N GLU A 54 37.36 29.68 0.41
CA GLU A 54 36.03 29.35 0.92
C GLU A 54 35.17 30.60 1.19
N ASP A 55 35.77 31.69 1.65
CA ASP A 55 35.08 32.96 1.85
C ASP A 55 34.70 33.60 0.50
N GLU A 56 35.58 33.57 -0.50
CA GLU A 56 35.21 33.96 -1.88
C GLU A 56 34.07 33.10 -2.42
N ARG A 57 34.12 31.77 -2.23
CA ARG A 57 33.01 30.88 -2.64
C ARG A 57 31.69 31.34 -2.01
N LYS A 58 31.69 31.70 -0.72
CA LYS A 58 30.49 32.19 -0.03
C LYS A 58 30.02 33.52 -0.60
N GLU A 59 30.91 34.46 -0.92
CA GLU A 59 30.53 35.74 -1.52
C GLU A 59 29.77 35.55 -2.84
N TRP A 60 30.20 34.60 -3.68
CA TRP A 60 29.54 34.30 -4.94
C TRP A 60 28.25 33.50 -4.77
N VAL A 61 28.28 32.44 -3.95
CA VAL A 61 27.19 31.46 -3.87
C VAL A 61 26.06 31.90 -2.95
N THR A 62 26.34 32.68 -1.91
CA THR A 62 25.30 33.15 -0.95
C THR A 62 24.18 33.95 -1.61
N PRO A 63 24.44 35.03 -2.39
CA PRO A 63 23.37 35.80 -3.02
C PRO A 63 22.57 34.98 -4.04
N LEU A 64 23.23 34.06 -4.77
CA LEU A 64 22.56 33.14 -5.69
C LEU A 64 21.64 32.17 -4.93
N ASN A 65 22.12 31.60 -3.82
CA ASN A 65 21.31 30.73 -2.97
C ASN A 65 20.11 31.47 -2.37
N GLU A 66 20.26 32.74 -2.00
CA GLU A 66 19.15 33.57 -1.53
C GLU A 66 18.12 33.81 -2.64
N GLN A 67 18.56 34.06 -3.87
CA GLN A 67 17.66 34.19 -5.02
C GLN A 67 16.92 32.88 -5.30
N VAL A 68 17.63 31.75 -5.30
CA VAL A 68 17.02 30.41 -5.45
C VAL A 68 15.98 30.16 -4.36
N LYS A 69 16.26 30.51 -3.10
CA LYS A 69 15.30 30.40 -2.00
C LYS A 69 14.05 31.26 -2.24
N LYS A 70 14.22 32.52 -2.67
CA LYS A 70 13.10 33.43 -2.97
C LYS A 70 12.24 32.89 -4.12
N LEU A 71 12.88 32.43 -5.20
CA LEU A 71 12.18 31.87 -6.35
C LEU A 71 11.39 30.62 -5.95
N ASN A 72 12.03 29.70 -5.24
CA ASN A 72 11.38 28.50 -4.72
C ASN A 72 10.20 28.84 -3.81
N LEU A 73 10.30 29.88 -2.98
CA LEU A 73 9.19 30.33 -2.15
C LEU A 73 8.01 30.84 -3.00
N LEU A 74 8.28 31.67 -4.01
CA LEU A 74 7.25 32.16 -4.93
C LEU A 74 6.55 31.01 -5.66
N PHE A 75 7.32 30.04 -6.18
CA PHE A 75 6.73 28.85 -6.80
C PHE A 75 5.89 28.04 -5.83
N LYS A 76 6.36 27.83 -4.58
CA LYS A 76 5.58 27.15 -3.55
C LYS A 76 4.27 27.86 -3.25
N GLN A 77 4.28 29.20 -3.17
CA GLN A 77 3.07 30.00 -2.95
C GLN A 77 2.06 29.81 -4.10
N GLN A 78 2.53 29.79 -5.34
CA GLN A 78 1.64 29.58 -6.50
C GLN A 78 1.21 28.11 -6.66
N GLN A 79 2.03 27.16 -6.23
CA GLN A 79 1.70 25.73 -6.25
C GLN A 79 0.68 25.36 -5.16
N ALA A 80 0.70 26.03 -4.00
CA ALA A 80 -0.14 25.67 -2.86
C ALA A 80 -1.64 25.61 -3.18
N PRO A 81 -2.27 26.58 -3.89
CA PRO A 81 -3.66 26.48 -4.29
C PRO A 81 -3.96 25.26 -5.17
N PHE A 82 -3.09 24.94 -6.13
CA PHE A 82 -3.29 23.76 -7.00
C PHE A 82 -3.21 22.45 -6.22
N LEU A 83 -2.26 22.35 -5.27
CA LEU A 83 -2.14 21.20 -4.37
C LEU A 83 -3.38 21.06 -3.47
N GLU A 84 -3.89 22.17 -2.92
CA GLU A 84 -5.12 22.13 -2.11
C GLU A 84 -6.37 21.83 -2.94
N ILE A 85 -6.45 22.27 -4.20
CA ILE A 85 -7.51 21.86 -5.15
C ILE A 85 -7.46 20.35 -5.37
N GLU A 86 -6.29 19.81 -5.70
CA GLU A 86 -6.11 18.36 -5.94
C GLU A 86 -6.52 17.55 -4.70
N LYS A 87 -6.04 17.95 -3.52
CA LYS A 87 -6.35 17.31 -2.24
C LYS A 87 -7.84 17.39 -1.93
N THR A 88 -8.46 18.54 -2.10
CA THR A 88 -9.89 18.75 -1.84
C THR A 88 -10.74 17.90 -2.81
N ALA A 89 -10.41 17.90 -4.10
CA ALA A 89 -11.08 17.07 -5.09
C ALA A 89 -10.96 15.57 -4.75
N LYS A 90 -9.77 15.09 -4.41
CA LYS A 90 -9.56 13.69 -3.97
C LYS A 90 -10.37 13.34 -2.72
N ASN A 91 -10.48 14.25 -1.76
CA ASN A 91 -11.28 14.02 -0.55
C ASN A 91 -12.78 13.93 -0.87
N ILE A 92 -13.30 14.83 -1.72
CA ILE A 92 -14.70 14.79 -2.15
C ILE A 92 -14.99 13.52 -2.94
N MET A 93 -14.14 13.17 -3.91
CA MET A 93 -14.25 11.94 -4.67
C MET A 93 -14.19 10.71 -3.77
N GLY A 94 -13.24 10.67 -2.83
CA GLY A 94 -13.12 9.57 -1.87
C GLY A 94 -14.35 9.42 -0.98
N ALA A 95 -14.91 10.53 -0.50
CA ALA A 95 -16.15 10.52 0.29
C ALA A 95 -17.36 10.03 -0.53
N PHE A 96 -17.48 10.48 -1.79
CA PHE A 96 -18.52 10.01 -2.71
C PHE A 96 -18.38 8.52 -2.99
N MET A 97 -17.18 8.04 -3.36
CA MET A 97 -16.93 6.63 -3.65
C MET A 97 -17.20 5.74 -2.43
N ALA A 98 -16.85 6.19 -1.22
CA ALA A 98 -17.16 5.46 0.01
C ALA A 98 -18.66 5.43 0.31
N ALA A 99 -19.39 6.53 0.03
CA ALA A 99 -20.84 6.57 0.16
C ALA A 99 -21.52 5.66 -0.87
N GLU A 100 -21.02 5.64 -2.11
CA GLU A 100 -21.54 4.80 -3.19
C GLU A 100 -21.27 3.31 -2.92
N GLU A 101 -20.07 2.95 -2.44
CA GLU A 101 -19.76 1.56 -2.03
C GLU A 101 -20.68 1.10 -0.88
N ARG A 102 -21.00 1.97 0.08
CA ARG A 102 -21.98 1.68 1.14
C ARG A 102 -23.39 1.50 0.58
N ARG A 103 -23.82 2.37 -0.33
CA ARG A 103 -25.14 2.27 -0.98
C ARG A 103 -25.27 1.00 -1.80
N GLN A 104 -24.26 0.65 -2.58
CA GLN A 104 -24.21 -0.59 -3.35
C GLN A 104 -24.12 -1.83 -2.45
N ALA A 105 -23.43 -1.76 -1.31
CA ALA A 105 -23.43 -2.84 -0.31
C ALA A 105 -24.81 -3.02 0.32
N GLU A 106 -25.50 -1.93 0.64
CA GLU A 106 -26.86 -1.96 1.19
C GLU A 106 -27.87 -2.53 0.20
N ILE A 107 -27.84 -2.08 -1.07
CA ILE A 107 -28.68 -2.62 -2.14
C ILE A 107 -28.43 -4.12 -2.29
N ARG A 108 -27.16 -4.55 -2.33
CA ARG A 108 -26.82 -5.98 -2.40
C ARG A 108 -27.31 -6.77 -1.20
N ARG A 109 -27.26 -6.20 0.02
CA ARG A 109 -27.80 -6.86 1.20
C ARG A 109 -29.31 -7.06 1.04
N ILE A 110 -30.03 -6.04 0.61
CA ILE A 110 -31.48 -6.11 0.40
C ILE A 110 -31.83 -7.10 -0.73
N GLU A 111 -31.08 -7.11 -1.83
CA GLU A 111 -31.28 -8.05 -2.93
C GLU A 111 -31.01 -9.49 -2.49
N ARG A 112 -29.96 -9.70 -1.68
CA ARG A 112 -29.65 -11.00 -1.10
C ARG A 112 -30.73 -11.46 -0.13
N GLU A 113 -31.17 -10.61 0.79
CA GLU A 113 -32.27 -10.91 1.72
C GLU A 113 -33.56 -11.24 0.97
N LYS A 114 -33.87 -10.52 -0.12
CA LYS A 114 -35.02 -10.82 -0.97
C LYS A 114 -34.88 -12.14 -1.71
N ALA A 115 -33.71 -12.43 -2.28
CA ALA A 115 -33.44 -13.68 -2.98
C ALA A 115 -33.48 -14.88 -2.03
N GLU A 116 -32.89 -14.77 -0.83
CA GLU A 116 -32.95 -15.80 0.20
C GLU A 116 -34.40 -16.02 0.68
N ALA A 117 -35.19 -14.96 0.86
CA ALA A 117 -36.60 -15.07 1.23
C ALA A 117 -37.45 -15.71 0.11
N GLU A 118 -37.23 -15.35 -1.14
CA GLU A 118 -37.92 -15.94 -2.29
C GLU A 118 -37.56 -17.41 -2.47
N ALA A 119 -36.28 -17.77 -2.32
CA ALA A 119 -35.81 -19.15 -2.32
C ALA A 119 -36.43 -19.97 -1.19
N LEU A 120 -36.54 -19.40 0.02
CA LEU A 120 -37.19 -20.09 1.14
C LEU A 120 -38.69 -20.34 0.88
N ILE A 121 -39.41 -19.34 0.35
CA ILE A 121 -40.83 -19.47 0.00
C ILE A 121 -41.02 -20.52 -1.12
N ALA A 122 -40.11 -20.55 -2.10
CA ALA A 122 -40.16 -21.52 -3.19
C ALA A 122 -39.83 -22.94 -2.70
N ALA A 123 -38.83 -23.11 -1.82
CA ALA A 123 -38.51 -24.38 -1.19
C ALA A 123 -39.65 -24.89 -0.31
N GLU A 124 -40.31 -24.02 0.46
CA GLU A 124 -41.49 -24.38 1.26
C GLU A 124 -42.66 -24.86 0.39
N LYS A 125 -42.91 -24.19 -0.74
CA LYS A 125 -43.94 -24.63 -1.71
C LYS A 125 -43.61 -25.98 -2.33
N ALA A 126 -42.36 -26.18 -2.77
CA ALA A 126 -41.92 -27.44 -3.34
C ALA A 126 -42.00 -28.60 -2.33
N ALA A 127 -41.65 -28.35 -1.06
CA ALA A 127 -41.78 -29.34 0.01
C ALA A 127 -43.25 -29.68 0.33
N GLU A 128 -44.16 -28.71 0.27
CA GLU A 128 -45.59 -28.97 0.46
C GLU A 128 -46.20 -29.75 -0.73
N GLU A 129 -45.81 -29.43 -1.96
CA GLU A 129 -46.19 -30.18 -3.17
C GLU A 129 -45.68 -31.62 -3.10
N GLN A 130 -44.44 -31.83 -2.67
CA GLN A 130 -43.89 -33.16 -2.41
C GLN A 130 -44.72 -33.91 -1.35
N ARG A 131 -45.09 -33.26 -0.24
CA ARG A 131 -45.89 -33.90 0.83
C ARG A 131 -47.28 -34.32 0.34
N ILE A 132 -47.91 -33.49 -0.49
CA ILE A 132 -49.21 -33.79 -1.11
C ILE A 132 -49.08 -34.97 -2.09
N ALA A 133 -48.01 -34.99 -2.90
CA ALA A 133 -47.72 -36.06 -3.83
C ALA A 133 -47.44 -37.39 -3.10
N ASP A 134 -46.65 -37.36 -2.02
CA ASP A 134 -46.38 -38.52 -1.16
C ASP A 134 -47.65 -39.07 -0.49
N GLU A 135 -48.52 -38.20 0.01
CA GLU A 135 -49.80 -38.63 0.60
C GLU A 135 -50.73 -39.26 -0.45
N LYS A 136 -50.77 -38.69 -1.66
CA LYS A 136 -51.54 -39.24 -2.78
C LYS A 136 -50.98 -40.61 -3.20
N ALA A 137 -49.66 -40.74 -3.30
CA ALA A 137 -49.00 -42.01 -3.60
C ALA A 137 -49.32 -43.08 -2.54
N ARG A 138 -49.30 -42.72 -1.25
CA ARG A 138 -49.67 -43.64 -0.16
C ARG A 138 -51.10 -44.13 -0.28
N LYS A 139 -52.07 -43.23 -0.49
CA LYS A 139 -53.49 -43.61 -0.63
C LYS A 139 -53.73 -44.49 -1.86
N ALA A 140 -53.12 -44.17 -3.00
CA ALA A 140 -53.23 -44.96 -4.22
C ALA A 140 -52.61 -46.36 -4.06
N ARG A 141 -51.49 -46.51 -3.33
CA ARG A 141 -50.90 -47.83 -2.98
C ARG A 141 -51.80 -48.66 -2.08
N GLU A 142 -52.39 -48.05 -1.05
CA GLU A 142 -53.33 -48.74 -0.15
C GLU A 142 -54.60 -49.20 -0.89
N GLU A 143 -55.09 -48.40 -1.84
CA GLU A 143 -56.24 -48.74 -2.68
C GLU A 143 -55.91 -49.85 -3.68
N ALA A 144 -54.75 -49.78 -4.34
CA ALA A 144 -54.25 -50.84 -5.22
C ALA A 144 -54.15 -52.18 -4.49
N ALA A 145 -53.57 -52.20 -3.29
CA ALA A 145 -53.44 -53.40 -2.46
C ALA A 145 -54.81 -53.99 -2.05
N LYS A 146 -55.81 -53.14 -1.77
CA LYS A 146 -57.17 -53.60 -1.44
C LYS A 146 -57.90 -54.16 -2.66
N LEU A 147 -57.76 -53.55 -3.83
CA LEU A 147 -58.40 -54.01 -5.07
C LEU A 147 -57.78 -55.30 -5.59
N GLU A 148 -56.46 -55.46 -5.42
CA GLU A 148 -55.74 -56.70 -5.73
C GLU A 148 -56.21 -57.85 -4.82
N ALA A 149 -56.33 -57.61 -3.51
CA ALA A 149 -56.88 -58.57 -2.56
C ALA A 149 -58.35 -58.95 -2.83
N ALA A 150 -59.11 -58.06 -3.48
CA ALA A 150 -60.49 -58.29 -3.90
C ALA A 150 -60.61 -58.96 -5.30
N GLY A 151 -59.49 -59.29 -5.96
CA GLY A 151 -59.47 -59.96 -7.27
C GLY A 151 -59.82 -59.04 -8.45
N ARG A 152 -59.84 -57.72 -8.26
CA ARG A 152 -60.12 -56.74 -9.31
C ARG A 152 -58.83 -56.24 -9.95
N ALA A 153 -58.20 -57.10 -10.74
CA ALA A 153 -56.86 -56.87 -11.32
C ALA A 153 -56.75 -55.61 -12.17
N GLU A 154 -57.80 -55.24 -12.92
CA GLU A 154 -57.78 -54.07 -13.82
C GLU A 154 -57.88 -52.74 -13.08
N GLU A 155 -58.66 -52.69 -11.98
CA GLU A 155 -58.78 -51.52 -11.10
C GLU A 155 -57.53 -51.38 -10.21
N ALA A 156 -56.94 -52.50 -9.77
CA ALA A 156 -55.67 -52.53 -9.05
C ALA A 156 -54.49 -52.03 -9.90
N ALA A 157 -54.45 -52.39 -11.19
CA ALA A 157 -53.42 -51.90 -12.12
C ALA A 157 -53.48 -50.38 -12.34
N LYS A 158 -54.69 -49.81 -12.45
CA LYS A 158 -54.87 -48.34 -12.54
C LYS A 158 -54.46 -47.62 -11.26
N ALA A 159 -54.81 -48.15 -10.10
CA ALA A 159 -54.42 -47.57 -8.81
C ALA A 159 -52.88 -47.65 -8.58
N ALA A 160 -52.24 -48.73 -9.05
CA ALA A 160 -50.78 -48.88 -9.01
C ALA A 160 -50.07 -47.91 -9.97
N GLU A 161 -50.62 -47.66 -11.16
CA GLU A 161 -50.11 -46.66 -12.10
C GLU A 161 -50.24 -45.24 -11.54
N GLU A 162 -51.35 -44.92 -10.87
CA GLU A 162 -51.55 -43.63 -10.20
C GLU A 162 -50.60 -43.44 -9.01
N ALA A 163 -50.29 -44.50 -8.27
CA ALA A 163 -49.27 -44.49 -7.23
C ALA A 163 -47.85 -44.24 -7.78
N ALA A 164 -47.48 -44.89 -8.89
CA ALA A 164 -46.19 -44.71 -9.53
C ALA A 164 -46.04 -43.30 -10.15
N ALA A 165 -47.12 -42.75 -10.71
CA ALA A 165 -47.15 -41.38 -11.22
C ALA A 165 -47.01 -40.34 -10.09
N ALA A 166 -47.66 -40.56 -8.94
CA ALA A 166 -47.55 -39.68 -7.78
C ALA A 166 -46.16 -39.73 -7.11
N GLU A 167 -45.52 -40.91 -7.07
CA GLU A 167 -44.15 -41.05 -6.55
C GLU A 167 -43.11 -40.39 -7.47
N LYS A 168 -43.30 -40.48 -8.80
CA LYS A 168 -42.45 -39.76 -9.75
C LYS A 168 -42.58 -38.24 -9.60
N ALA A 169 -43.81 -37.74 -9.41
CA ALA A 169 -44.05 -36.33 -9.12
C ALA A 169 -43.41 -35.89 -7.81
N ALA A 170 -43.48 -36.70 -6.74
CA ALA A 170 -42.83 -36.40 -5.47
C ALA A 170 -41.29 -36.31 -5.59
N ALA A 171 -40.67 -37.21 -6.37
CA ALA A 171 -39.23 -37.17 -6.63
C ALA A 171 -38.82 -35.93 -7.44
N GLU A 172 -39.62 -35.53 -8.44
CA GLU A 172 -39.37 -34.33 -9.25
C GLU A 172 -39.48 -33.04 -8.41
N HIS A 173 -40.45 -32.95 -7.48
CA HIS A 173 -40.59 -31.80 -6.58
C HIS A 173 -39.46 -31.73 -5.52
N ALA A 174 -38.96 -32.88 -5.05
CA ALA A 174 -37.81 -32.93 -4.13
C ALA A 174 -36.53 -32.39 -4.80
N GLU A 175 -36.25 -32.83 -6.04
CA GLU A 175 -35.09 -32.38 -6.81
C GLU A 175 -35.17 -30.88 -7.14
N GLN A 176 -36.38 -30.36 -7.38
CA GLN A 176 -36.62 -28.92 -7.56
C GLN A 176 -36.35 -28.12 -6.27
N ALA A 177 -36.74 -28.63 -5.10
CA ALA A 177 -36.51 -27.94 -3.83
C ALA A 177 -35.01 -27.82 -3.51
N ASP A 178 -34.25 -28.90 -3.71
CA ASP A 178 -32.80 -28.92 -3.48
C ASP A 178 -32.06 -28.02 -4.49
N ALA A 179 -32.47 -28.03 -5.77
CA ALA A 179 -31.87 -27.19 -6.81
C ALA A 179 -32.08 -25.68 -6.55
N ILE A 180 -33.26 -25.27 -6.07
CA ILE A 180 -33.56 -23.87 -5.73
C ILE A 180 -32.69 -23.38 -4.56
N LEU A 181 -32.46 -24.23 -3.57
CA LEU A 181 -31.61 -23.93 -2.42
C LEU A 181 -30.15 -23.78 -2.84
N GLU A 182 -29.64 -24.67 -3.70
CA GLU A 182 -28.26 -24.64 -4.18
C GLU A 182 -27.98 -23.43 -5.10
N GLU A 183 -28.92 -23.10 -6.00
CA GLU A 183 -28.80 -21.92 -6.89
C GLU A 183 -28.79 -20.59 -6.11
N SER A 184 -29.51 -20.52 -4.98
CA SER A 184 -29.52 -19.32 -4.12
C SER A 184 -28.18 -19.04 -3.43
N ILE A 185 -27.37 -20.08 -3.18
CA ILE A 185 -26.05 -19.97 -2.55
C ILE A 185 -25.02 -19.46 -3.58
N ASP A 186 -25.07 -19.96 -4.81
CA ASP A 186 -24.12 -19.60 -5.88
C ASP A 186 -24.35 -18.19 -6.43
N ALA A 187 -25.60 -17.73 -6.51
CA ALA A 187 -25.95 -16.38 -6.97
C ALA A 187 -25.31 -15.25 -6.15
N GLY A 188 -24.90 -15.51 -4.90
CA GLY A 188 -24.29 -14.55 -3.99
C GLY A 188 -22.82 -14.20 -4.30
N GLU A 189 -22.11 -14.97 -5.13
CA GLU A 189 -20.64 -14.88 -5.24
C GLU A 189 -20.13 -14.04 -6.42
N LYS A 190 -21.01 -13.48 -7.27
CA LYS A 190 -20.60 -12.67 -8.42
C LYS A 190 -19.89 -11.38 -7.98
N THR A 191 -18.56 -11.38 -8.06
CA THR A 191 -17.75 -10.17 -7.83
C THR A 191 -18.03 -9.12 -8.92
N PRO A 192 -18.37 -7.88 -8.56
CA PRO A 192 -18.75 -6.87 -9.55
C PRO A 192 -17.54 -6.35 -10.34
N ASP A 193 -17.80 -5.99 -11.60
CA ASP A 193 -16.87 -5.30 -12.46
C ASP A 193 -16.47 -3.94 -11.87
N LYS A 194 -15.17 -3.61 -11.95
CA LYS A 194 -14.65 -2.31 -11.50
C LYS A 194 -15.28 -1.19 -12.33
N GLN A 195 -16.11 -0.36 -11.71
CA GLN A 195 -16.63 0.84 -12.34
C GLN A 195 -15.49 1.82 -12.59
N ILE A 196 -15.19 2.06 -13.87
CA ILE A 196 -14.22 3.04 -14.33
C ILE A 196 -15.00 4.21 -14.95
N ALA A 197 -14.91 5.39 -14.34
CA ALA A 197 -15.48 6.61 -14.91
C ALA A 197 -14.39 7.43 -15.61
N ARG A 198 -14.66 7.85 -16.86
CA ARG A 198 -13.79 8.72 -17.67
C ARG A 198 -14.34 10.15 -17.64
N GLY A 199 -13.50 11.10 -17.24
CA GLY A 199 -13.82 12.53 -17.25
C GLY A 199 -13.48 13.21 -18.58
N ASP A 200 -14.04 14.41 -18.77
CA ASP A 200 -13.97 15.18 -20.02
C ASP A 200 -12.54 15.59 -20.42
N TYR A 201 -11.63 15.69 -19.46
CA TYR A 201 -10.22 16.02 -19.68
C TYR A 201 -9.31 14.78 -19.77
N GLY A 202 -9.88 13.61 -20.05
CA GLY A 202 -9.12 12.36 -20.17
C GLY A 202 -8.66 11.75 -18.84
N SER A 203 -9.10 12.32 -17.71
CA SER A 203 -8.86 11.73 -16.39
C SER A 203 -9.69 10.45 -16.23
N THR A 204 -9.07 9.38 -15.74
CA THR A 204 -9.76 8.13 -15.42
C THR A 204 -9.69 7.92 -13.91
N SER A 205 -10.84 7.89 -13.25
CA SER A 205 -10.90 7.70 -11.80
C SER A 205 -11.03 6.21 -11.50
N SER A 206 -10.06 5.64 -10.81
CA SER A 206 -10.10 4.23 -10.36
C SER A 206 -9.74 4.15 -8.88
N VAL A 207 -10.42 3.23 -8.18
CA VAL A 207 -10.19 2.99 -6.75
C VAL A 207 -9.06 1.99 -6.59
N ARG A 208 -7.98 2.38 -5.90
CA ARG A 208 -6.89 1.47 -5.50
C ARG A 208 -6.90 1.30 -3.98
N LYS A 209 -7.10 0.07 -3.51
CA LYS A 209 -6.96 -0.27 -2.08
C LYS A 209 -5.46 -0.38 -1.76
N THR A 210 -4.97 0.46 -0.86
CA THR A 210 -3.58 0.46 -0.38
C THR A 210 -3.59 0.24 1.13
N TRP A 211 -2.87 -0.78 1.60
CA TRP A 211 -2.76 -1.08 3.03
C TRP A 211 -1.79 -0.08 3.69
N GLN A 212 -2.27 0.59 4.73
CA GLN A 212 -1.47 1.49 5.57
C GLN A 212 -1.25 0.82 6.93
N HIS A 213 -0.11 1.06 7.56
CA HIS A 213 0.21 0.54 8.89
C HIS A 213 0.65 1.70 9.80
N LYS A 214 0.35 1.57 11.09
CA LYS A 214 0.83 2.47 12.14
C LYS A 214 1.41 1.59 13.25
N VAL A 215 2.62 1.89 13.68
CA VAL A 215 3.23 1.22 14.84
C VAL A 215 2.48 1.69 16.09
N VAL A 216 1.82 0.76 16.77
CA VAL A 216 1.11 1.02 18.04
C VAL A 216 2.06 0.79 19.20
N ASP A 217 2.79 -0.33 19.17
CA ASP A 217 3.78 -0.71 20.16
C ASP A 217 5.09 -1.12 19.46
N PRO A 218 6.20 -0.38 19.66
CA PRO A 218 7.50 -0.70 19.08
C PRO A 218 8.11 -2.03 19.55
N ASP A 219 7.84 -2.48 20.78
CA ASP A 219 8.52 -3.64 21.36
C ASP A 219 8.01 -4.98 20.79
N LEU A 220 6.77 -4.97 20.30
CA LEU A 220 6.15 -6.10 19.61
C LEU A 220 6.57 -6.18 18.13
N VAL A 221 7.24 -5.16 17.58
CA VAL A 221 7.69 -5.16 16.18
C VAL A 221 8.87 -6.12 16.04
N PRO A 222 8.81 -7.14 15.15
CA PRO A 222 9.93 -8.03 14.93
C PRO A 222 11.19 -7.27 14.52
N ARG A 223 12.36 -7.68 15.05
CA ARG A 223 13.67 -7.05 14.77
C ARG A 223 14.01 -6.90 13.28
N LYS A 224 13.43 -7.74 12.41
CA LYS A 224 13.57 -7.64 10.95
C LYS A 224 13.07 -6.30 10.38
N TYR A 225 12.12 -5.64 11.05
CA TYR A 225 11.53 -4.37 10.63
C TYR A 225 12.05 -3.18 11.45
N MET A 226 13.00 -3.39 12.37
CA MET A 226 13.62 -2.34 13.19
C MET A 226 14.98 -1.93 12.61
N MET A 227 15.33 -0.65 12.75
CA MET A 227 16.64 -0.11 12.39
C MET A 227 17.24 0.61 13.60
N VAL A 228 18.56 0.46 13.79
CA VAL A 228 19.29 1.11 14.90
C VAL A 228 19.45 2.60 14.61
N ASP A 229 19.21 3.43 15.63
CA ASP A 229 19.44 4.87 15.53
C ASP A 229 20.94 5.20 15.65
N GLU A 230 21.59 5.41 14.49
CA GLU A 230 23.01 5.80 14.44
C GLU A 230 23.32 7.12 15.14
N SER A 231 22.36 8.04 15.20
CA SER A 231 22.57 9.37 15.79
C SER A 231 22.69 9.27 17.31
N ALA A 232 21.84 8.45 17.92
CA ALA A 232 21.89 8.14 19.35
C ALA A 232 23.19 7.42 19.72
N VAL A 233 23.62 6.46 18.88
CA VAL A 233 24.89 5.75 19.07
C VAL A 233 26.07 6.73 19.02
N LYS A 234 26.14 7.60 18.00
CA LYS A 234 27.21 8.61 17.88
C LYS A 234 27.24 9.57 19.08
N ALA A 235 26.08 9.96 19.61
CA ALA A 235 25.97 10.78 20.80
C ALA A 235 26.50 10.07 22.05
N ALA A 236 26.19 8.78 22.23
CA ALA A 236 26.70 7.98 23.35
C ALA A 236 28.23 7.81 23.30
N VAL A 237 28.79 7.52 22.11
CA VAL A 237 30.25 7.43 21.89
C VAL A 237 30.92 8.76 22.24
N LYS A 238 30.33 9.88 21.80
CA LYS A 238 30.83 11.22 22.12
C LYS A 238 30.80 11.54 23.61
N ASN A 239 29.84 11.00 24.35
CA ASN A 239 29.70 11.15 25.80
C ASN A 239 30.63 10.20 26.59
N GLY A 240 31.47 9.41 25.91
CA GLY A 240 32.47 8.55 26.55
C GLY A 240 32.06 7.10 26.75
N VAL A 241 30.87 6.69 26.26
CA VAL A 241 30.49 5.27 26.26
C VAL A 241 31.36 4.54 25.22
N ARG A 242 32.24 3.65 25.69
CA ARG A 242 33.16 2.89 24.82
C ARG A 242 32.73 1.45 24.58
N GLU A 243 31.69 0.99 25.25
CA GLU A 243 31.09 -0.33 25.07
C GLU A 243 29.57 -0.21 24.95
N ILE A 244 29.01 -0.66 23.81
CA ILE A 244 27.57 -0.81 23.60
C ILE A 244 27.36 -2.23 23.05
N PRO A 245 26.53 -3.08 23.69
CA PRO A 245 26.29 -4.44 23.21
C PRO A 245 25.87 -4.46 21.73
N GLY A 246 26.66 -5.15 20.90
CA GLY A 246 26.43 -5.25 19.45
C GLY A 246 27.07 -4.15 18.59
N ILE A 247 27.85 -3.21 19.17
CA ILE A 247 28.56 -2.15 18.44
C ILE A 247 30.03 -2.12 18.87
N SER A 248 30.96 -2.14 17.90
CA SER A 248 32.41 -2.02 18.13
C SER A 248 32.87 -0.58 17.93
N ILE A 249 33.54 0.00 18.93
CA ILE A 249 34.02 1.40 18.92
C ILE A 249 35.55 1.39 18.88
N PHE A 250 36.18 2.13 17.96
CA PHE A 250 37.64 2.21 17.77
C PHE A 250 38.14 3.66 17.68
N GLU A 251 39.41 3.88 18.04
CA GLU A 251 40.07 5.20 18.08
C GLU A 251 41.11 5.30 16.95
N ASP A 252 41.02 6.36 16.14
CA ASP A 252 41.96 6.66 15.05
C ASP A 252 42.62 8.02 15.31
N SER A 253 43.95 8.08 15.23
CA SER A 253 44.74 9.26 15.62
C SER A 253 45.15 10.06 14.37
N SER A 254 44.63 11.28 14.24
CA SER A 254 45.01 12.21 13.16
C SER A 254 45.55 13.53 13.73
N VAL A 255 46.58 14.08 13.08
CA VAL A 255 47.18 15.36 13.46
C VAL A 255 46.28 16.51 12.99
N VAL A 256 45.79 17.32 13.93
CA VAL A 256 44.91 18.47 13.62
C VAL A 256 45.67 19.78 13.76
N ILE A 257 45.75 20.55 12.68
CA ILE A 257 46.39 21.87 12.64
C ILE A 257 45.31 22.95 12.84
N ARG A 258 45.38 23.69 13.96
CA ARG A 258 44.45 24.79 14.27
C ARG A 258 44.90 26.13 13.72
#